data_AF-A0A3P7EEN3-F1
#
_entry.id   AF-A0A3P7EEN3-F1
#
_cell.length_a   1.000
_cell.length_b   1.000
_cell.length_c   1.000
_cell.angle_alpha   90.00
_cell.angle_beta   90.00
_cell.angle_gamma   90.00
#
_symmetry.space_group_name_H-M   'P 1'
#
loop_
_entity.id
_entity.type
_entity.pdbx_description
1 polymer ?
#
loop_
_entity_poly.entity_id
_entity_poly.type
_entity_poly.pdbx_seq_one_letter_code
_entity_poly.pdbx_strand_id
1 'polypeptide(L)' 'MKEDQWTVASSILFAATTVIPVGYGFVTPISKVGRFIVIIYALIGAPLVLVTISDIGKFISFYFMRFLPEVFS' A
#
# COMPACT_ATOMS: atom_id res chain seq x y z
N MET A 1 11.94 26.01 -14.06
CA MET A 1 11.63 25.67 -12.67
C MET A 1 11.69 24.16 -12.58
N LYS A 2 12.48 23.55 -11.67
CA LYS A 2 12.43 22.10 -11.50
C LYS A 2 11.09 21.80 -10.83
N GLU A 3 10.26 20.97 -11.45
CA GLU A 3 9.01 20.53 -10.84
C GLU A 3 9.35 19.79 -9.54
N ASP A 4 8.84 20.26 -8.40
CA ASP A 4 9.08 19.60 -7.11
C ASP A 4 8.47 18.21 -7.14
N GLN A 5 9.34 17.19 -7.11
CA GLN A 5 8.90 15.79 -7.19
C GLN A 5 8.18 15.33 -5.92
N TRP A 6 8.39 16.02 -4.78
CA TRP A 6 7.76 15.76 -3.49
C TRP A 6 6.50 16.60 -3.30
N THR A 7 5.53 16.42 -4.17
CA THR A 7 4.18 16.92 -3.91
C THR A 7 3.53 16.09 -2.80
N VAL A 8 2.48 16.63 -2.16
CA VAL A 8 1.72 15.88 -1.14
C VAL A 8 1.20 14.56 -1.72
N ALA A 9 0.70 14.59 -2.96
CA ALA A 9 0.19 13.41 -3.65
C ALA A 9 1.28 12.36 -3.92
N SER A 10 2.46 12.76 -4.42
CA SER A 10 3.55 11.83 -4.68
C SER A 10 4.15 11.28 -3.39
N SER A 11 4.16 12.05 -2.30
CA SER A 11 4.61 11.60 -0.98
C SER A 11 3.69 10.51 -0.41
N ILE A 12 2.37 10.69 -0.52
CA ILE A 12 1.38 9.67 -0.14
C ILE A 12 1.53 8.43 -1.01
N LEU A 13 1.67 8.61 -2.33
CA LEU A 13 1.87 7.51 -3.26
C LEU A 13 3.17 6.75 -2.95
N PHE A 14 4.26 7.45 -2.64
CA PHE A 14 5.52 6.85 -2.22
C PHE A 14 5.35 5.99 -0.97
N ALA A 15 4.69 6.52 0.07
CA ALA A 15 4.44 5.76 1.29
C ALA A 15 3.58 4.51 1.02
N ALA A 16 2.50 4.66 0.25
CA ALA A 16 1.60 3.56 -0.09
C ALA A 16 2.30 2.48 -0.94
N THR A 17 3.06 2.88 -1.96
CA THR A 17 3.78 1.95 -2.84
C THR A 17 4.92 1.24 -2.13
N THR A 18 5.56 1.88 -1.15
CA THR A 18 6.66 1.29 -0.37
C THR A 18 6.23 0.05 0.42
N VAL A 19 5.03 0.06 1.00
CA VAL A 19 4.51 -1.07 1.80
C VAL A 19 3.83 -2.15 0.96
N ILE A 20 3.45 -1.80 -0.28
CA ILE A 20 2.94 -2.72 -1.28
C ILE A 20 4.15 -3.31 -2.05
N PRO A 21 4.06 -4.47 -2.71
CA PRO A 21 5.16 -5.02 -3.50
C PRO A 21 5.66 -4.14 -4.67
N VAL A 22 5.05 -2.98 -4.89
CA VAL A 22 5.55 -1.97 -5.85
C VAL A 22 6.91 -1.44 -5.41
N GLY A 23 7.12 -1.26 -4.09
CA GLY A 23 8.35 -0.75 -3.52
C GLY A 23 8.54 0.75 -3.75
N TYR A 24 9.69 1.12 -4.30
CA TYR A 24 10.16 2.51 -4.35
C TYR A 24 9.32 3.48 -5.21
N GLY A 25 8.48 2.98 -6.12
CA GLY A 25 7.63 3.82 -6.96
C GLY A 25 8.42 4.83 -7.81
N PHE A 26 7.84 6.02 -8.00
CA PHE A 26 8.41 7.07 -8.87
C PHE A 26 9.48 7.94 -8.22
N VAL A 27 9.43 8.10 -6.89
CA VAL A 27 10.27 9.03 -6.14
C VAL A 27 10.96 8.25 -5.04
N THR A 28 12.25 8.45 -4.84
CA THR A 28 13.01 7.70 -3.82
C THR A 28 13.91 8.61 -2.99
N PRO A 29 14.14 8.27 -1.71
CA PRO A 29 15.09 9.01 -0.89
C PRO A 29 16.52 8.83 -1.43
N ILE A 30 17.17 9.96 -1.71
CA ILE A 30 18.56 9.99 -2.19
C ILE A 30 19.54 9.79 -1.02
N SER A 31 19.16 10.21 0.19
CA SER A 31 19.99 10.13 1.39
C SER A 31 20.06 8.72 1.97
N LYS A 32 21.24 8.32 2.49
CA LYS A 32 21.44 7.01 3.14
C LYS A 32 20.51 6.82 4.35
N VAL A 33 20.36 7.86 5.16
CA VAL A 33 19.46 7.87 6.33
C VAL A 33 18.00 7.71 5.90
N GLY A 34 17.56 8.42 4.85
CA GLY A 34 16.20 8.32 4.34
C GLY A 34 15.87 6.91 3.83
N ARG A 35 16.81 6.27 3.13
CA ARG A 35 16.66 4.87 2.70
C ARG A 35 16.53 3.91 3.89
N PHE A 36 17.33 4.11 4.94
CA PHE A 36 17.24 3.28 6.14
C PHE A 36 15.88 3.39 6.84
N ILE A 37 15.36 4.61 6.97
CA ILE A 37 14.01 4.86 7.53
C ILE A 37 12.95 4.16 6.69
N VAL A 38 13.04 4.26 5.37
CA VAL A 38 12.11 3.62 4.42
C VAL A 38 12.15 2.09 4.53
N ILE A 39 13.33 1.49 4.75
CA ILE A 39 13.46 0.05 4.98
C ILE A 39 12.72 -0.36 6.27
N ILE A 40 12.93 0.35 7.39
CA ILE A 40 12.24 0.06 8.65
C ILE A 40 10.72 0.21 8.47
N TYR A 41 10.29 1.28 7.79
CA TYR A 41 8.90 1.52 7.47
C TYR A 41 8.30 0.38 6.63
N ALA A 42 9.01 -0.08 5.59
CA ALA A 42 8.57 -1.20 4.75
C ALA A 42 8.48 -2.52 5.53
N LEU A 43 9.44 -2.80 6.42
CA LEU A 43 9.45 -4.03 7.24
C LEU A 43 8.24 -4.14 8.18
N ILE A 44 7.77 -3.02 8.73
CA ILE A 44 6.59 -3.00 9.60
C ILE A 44 5.30 -2.88 8.77
N GLY A 45 5.33 -2.06 7.72
CA GLY A 45 4.18 -1.78 6.89
C GLY A 45 3.74 -2.95 6.02
N ALA A 46 4.67 -3.74 5.47
CA ALA A 46 4.32 -4.88 4.63
C ALA A 46 3.48 -5.94 5.37
N PRO A 47 3.83 -6.39 6.60
CA PRO A 47 2.95 -7.25 7.41
C PRO A 47 1.58 -6.63 7.68
N LEU A 48 1.51 -5.33 8.00
CA LEU A 48 0.25 -4.63 8.24
C LEU A 48 -0.65 -4.63 7.00
N VAL A 49 -0.06 -4.39 5.82
CA VAL A 49 -0.78 -4.43 4.55
C VAL A 49 -1.28 -5.84 4.25
N LEU A 50 -0.47 -6.88 4.52
CA LEU A 50 -0.91 -8.27 4.35
C LEU A 50 -2.10 -8.65 5.25
N VAL A 51 -2.07 -8.24 6.52
CA VAL A 51 -3.21 -8.44 7.44
C VAL A 51 -4.44 -7.69 6.94
N THR A 52 -4.27 -6.44 6.53
CA THR A 52 -5.34 -5.61 5.97
C THR A 52 -5.96 -6.24 4.72
N ILE A 53 -5.15 -6.72 3.79
CA ILE A 53 -5.61 -7.43 2.57
C ILE A 53 -6.36 -8.71 2.94
N SER A 54 -5.89 -9.44 3.96
CA SER A 54 -6.56 -10.67 4.43
C SER A 54 -7.95 -10.37 4.97
N ASP A 55 -8.11 -9.30 5.74
CA ASP A 55 -9.40 -8.90 6.30
C ASP A 55 -10.35 -8.35 5.22
N ILE A 56 -9.83 -7.59 4.24
CA ILE A 56 -10.58 -7.20 3.04
C ILE A 56 -11.06 -8.45 2.29
N GLY A 57 -10.22 -9.47 2.14
CA GLY A 57 -10.59 -10.73 1.49
C GLY A 57 -11.73 -11.46 2.21
N LYS A 58 -11.72 -11.50 3.54
CA LYS A 58 -12.81 -12.07 4.36
C LYS A 58 -14.11 -11.26 4.19
N PHE A 59 -14.00 -9.93 4.21
CA PHE A 59 -15.13 -9.04 3.98
C PHE A 59 -15.75 -9.32 2.60
N ILE A 60 -14.94 -9.32 1.53
CA ILE A 60 -15.42 -9.63 0.17
C ILE A 60 -16.09 -11.02 0.13
N SER A 61 -15.48 -12.02 0.75
CA SER A 61 -16.03 -13.38 0.80
C SER A 61 -17.40 -13.42 1.47
N PHE A 62 -17.58 -12.71 2.59
CA PHE A 62 -18.86 -12.61 3.29
C PHE A 62 -19.95 -11.98 2.41
N TYR A 63 -19.64 -10.88 1.72
CA TYR A 63 -20.60 -10.23 0.82
C TYR A 63 -20.90 -11.09 -0.40
N PHE A 64 -19.89 -11.74 -0.98
CA PHE A 64 -20.06 -12.64 -2.10
C PHE A 64 -20.93 -13.84 -1.74
N MET A 65 -20.71 -14.47 -0.57
CA MET A 65 -21.55 -15.54 -0.05
C MET A 65 -22.98 -15.08 0.24
N ARG A 66 -23.20 -13.81 0.56
CA ARG A 66 -24.54 -13.26 0.79
C ARG A 66 -25.28 -12.97 -0.53
N PHE A 67 -24.58 -12.43 -1.52
CA PHE A 67 -25.16 -11.98 -2.78
C PHE A 67 -25.34 -13.13 -3.79
N LEU A 68 -24.39 -14.07 -3.86
CA LEU A 68 -24.45 -15.17 -4.82
C LEU A 68 -25.73 -16.02 -4.69
N PRO A 69 -26.20 -16.41 -3.49
CA PRO A 69 -27.47 -17.12 -3.34
C PRO A 69 -28.70 -16.30 -3.78
N GLU A 70 -28.66 -14.97 -3.67
CA GLU A 70 -29.76 -14.09 -4.09
C GLU A 70 -29.87 -13.99 -5.62
N VAL A 71 -28.76 -14.12 -6.35
CA VAL A 71 -28.77 -14.05 -7.83
C VAL A 71 -29.26 -15.36 -8.48
N PHE A 72 -29.08 -16.49 -7.81
CA PHE A 72 -29.47 -17.82 -8.32
C PHE A 72 -30.80 -18.34 -7.75
N SER A 73 -31.51 -17.55 -6.93
CA SER A 73 -32.89 -17.83 -6.51
C SER A 73 -33.87 -17.05 -7.40
#